data_AF-A0A101MRM3-F1
#
_entry.id   AF-A0A101MRM3-F1
#
_cell.length_a   1.000
_cell.length_b   1.000
_cell.length_c   1.000
_cell.angle_alpha   90.00
_cell.angle_beta   90.00
_cell.angle_gamma   90.00
#
_symmetry.space_group_name_H-M   'P 1'
#
loop_
_entity.id
_entity.type
_entity.pdbx_description
1 polymer ?
#
loop_
_entity_poly.entity_id
_entity_poly.type
_entity_poly.pdbx_seq_one_letter_code
_entity_poly.pdbx_strand_id
1 'polypeptide(L)'
;MTISTSSLDPSRRFFILSLQRTTSNLLVRILGLNQQPNVHWNYNGSCVFLQTRLLMRSLGLSNRPVTEWTAKEKSQVTESFQDSFNALEKYVTQGEAEGKVVFAKEHCNYIDDPGFDLNTKGFTVQLPDRYANTKSEVSVQNRTVLPNIFLRSWTPIFLIRHPVRLFPSLCRALLEVRKSQMSDVGLDYFLCDMQSQMSLVGTRRLFDWYASDLLAKEHASDPILLDSDDVINETGVTEQLVRLVGLDLAKMKRSWTPAQEAELAQASGSDKVFLETLMTSSGIQKSKAAGDVNIDEEALRWRAEFGNTVGALVEQCVKEAMPDYNYLKSKRLLGM
;
A
#
# COMPACT_ATOMS: atom_id res chain seq x y z
N MET A 1 36.43 -31.24 -3.19
CA MET A 1 35.35 -30.86 -2.26
C MET A 1 34.66 -29.64 -2.84
N THR A 2 33.53 -29.88 -3.49
CA THR A 2 32.68 -28.86 -4.11
C THR A 2 31.94 -28.12 -3.02
N ILE A 3 32.19 -26.82 -2.87
CA ILE A 3 31.40 -25.96 -1.99
C ILE A 3 30.02 -25.82 -2.64
N SER A 4 29.05 -26.50 -2.05
CA SER A 4 27.64 -26.28 -2.32
C SER A 4 27.30 -24.86 -1.87
N THR A 5 27.20 -23.92 -2.81
CA THR A 5 26.61 -22.60 -2.57
C THR A 5 25.09 -22.77 -2.49
N SER A 6 24.61 -23.34 -1.39
CA SER A 6 23.21 -23.30 -1.00
C SER A 6 23.06 -22.44 0.25
N SER A 7 22.73 -21.17 0.06
CA SER A 7 21.76 -20.46 0.88
C SER A 7 21.51 -19.12 0.21
N LEU A 8 20.28 -18.91 -0.23
CA LEU A 8 19.74 -17.56 -0.25
C LEU A 8 19.84 -17.10 1.20
N ASP A 9 20.85 -16.30 1.54
CA ASP A 9 20.68 -15.35 2.63
C ASP A 9 20.11 -14.10 1.95
N PRO A 10 18.78 -14.00 1.78
CA PRO A 10 18.21 -12.85 1.10
C PRO A 10 18.60 -11.63 1.92
N SER A 11 19.20 -10.64 1.26
CA SER A 11 19.33 -9.31 1.85
C SER A 11 17.98 -8.94 2.45
N ARG A 12 17.95 -8.47 3.71
CA ARG A 12 16.69 -8.22 4.42
C ARG A 12 15.76 -7.36 3.55
N ARG A 13 14.58 -7.88 3.20
CA ARG A 13 13.59 -7.19 2.37
C ARG A 13 12.41 -6.77 3.23
N PHE A 14 12.01 -5.50 3.16
CA PHE A 14 10.85 -4.96 3.88
C PHE A 14 9.81 -4.42 2.90
N PHE A 15 8.55 -4.84 3.08
CA PHE A 15 7.46 -4.45 2.19
C PHE A 15 6.44 -3.60 2.94
N ILE A 16 6.42 -2.29 2.68
CA ILE A 16 5.44 -1.37 3.26
C ILE A 16 4.11 -1.54 2.51
N LEU A 17 3.15 -2.18 3.16
CA LEU A 17 1.83 -2.48 2.62
C LEU A 17 0.80 -1.53 3.23
N SER A 18 0.06 -0.82 2.39
CA SER A 18 -0.83 0.25 2.86
C SER A 18 -2.02 0.48 1.93
N LEU A 19 -2.93 1.39 2.24
CA LEU A 19 -3.84 1.96 1.22
C LEU A 19 -3.37 3.35 0.81
N GLN A 20 -3.89 3.90 -0.28
CA GLN A 20 -3.69 5.31 -0.58
C GLN A 20 -4.18 6.16 0.59
N ARG A 21 -3.50 7.27 0.88
CA ARG A 21 -3.86 8.22 1.95
C ARG A 21 -3.76 7.68 3.39
N THR A 22 -3.04 6.58 3.61
CA THR A 22 -2.68 6.03 4.93
C THR A 22 -1.41 6.63 5.53
N THR A 23 -0.91 7.76 5.04
CA THR A 23 0.36 8.38 5.51
C THR A 23 1.64 7.57 5.20
N SER A 24 1.60 6.59 4.29
CA SER A 24 2.81 5.81 3.93
C SER A 24 3.97 6.66 3.38
N ASN A 25 3.68 7.74 2.66
CA ASN A 25 4.73 8.67 2.22
C ASN A 25 5.31 9.50 3.37
N LEU A 26 4.50 9.79 4.40
CA LEU A 26 4.98 10.39 5.64
C LEU A 26 5.89 9.41 6.39
N LEU A 27 5.49 8.14 6.51
CA LEU A 27 6.31 7.09 7.15
C LEU A 27 7.68 6.95 6.46
N VAL A 28 7.71 6.82 5.14
CA VAL A 28 8.96 6.77 4.35
C VAL A 28 9.86 7.98 4.66
N ARG A 29 9.27 9.19 4.75
CA ARG A 29 10.02 10.40 5.07
C ARG A 29 10.55 10.37 6.50
N ILE A 30 9.75 9.94 7.47
CA ILE A 30 10.14 9.79 8.88
C ILE A 30 11.31 8.80 9.03
N LEU A 31 11.25 7.67 8.32
CA LEU A 31 12.31 6.66 8.31
C LEU A 31 13.59 7.17 7.63
N GLY A 32 13.49 8.24 6.85
CA GLY A 32 14.62 8.83 6.13
C GLY A 32 15.23 7.87 5.12
N LEU A 33 14.43 7.01 4.46
CA LEU A 33 14.95 5.90 3.64
C LEU A 33 16.00 6.34 2.59
N ASN A 34 15.84 7.52 1.98
CA ASN A 34 16.80 8.11 1.03
C ASN A 34 18.16 8.49 1.65
N GLN A 35 18.27 8.56 2.97
CA GLN A 35 19.48 8.96 3.72
C GLN A 35 20.06 7.83 4.56
N GLN A 36 19.44 6.64 4.52
CA GLN A 36 19.93 5.45 5.19
C GLN A 36 21.10 4.88 4.35
N PRO A 37 22.29 4.69 4.93
CA PRO A 37 23.49 4.36 4.17
C PRO A 37 23.47 2.94 3.56
N ASN A 38 22.72 2.02 4.15
CA ASN A 38 22.65 0.61 3.74
C ASN A 38 21.27 0.19 3.21
N VAL A 39 20.53 1.14 2.66
CA VAL A 39 19.16 0.91 2.14
C VAL A 39 19.13 1.13 0.64
N HIS A 40 18.53 0.18 -0.07
CA HIS A 40 18.07 0.38 -1.43
C HIS A 40 16.61 0.86 -1.37
N TRP A 41 16.40 2.12 -1.74
CA TRP A 41 15.08 2.77 -1.74
C TRP A 41 14.98 3.74 -2.93
N ASN A 42 13.92 3.58 -3.73
CA ASN A 42 13.50 4.54 -4.74
C ASN A 42 11.99 4.43 -4.91
N TYR A 43 11.27 5.53 -4.70
CA TYR A 43 9.80 5.55 -4.79
C TYR A 43 9.28 4.93 -6.10
N ASN A 44 9.80 5.37 -7.25
CA ASN A 44 9.33 4.94 -8.56
C ASN A 44 9.63 3.47 -8.87
N GLY A 45 10.71 2.92 -8.32
CA GLY A 45 11.05 1.49 -8.46
C GLY A 45 10.32 0.58 -7.47
N SER A 46 9.79 1.16 -6.38
CA SER A 46 9.26 0.42 -5.23
C SER A 46 7.73 0.31 -5.19
N CYS A 47 7.00 1.17 -5.91
CA CYS A 47 5.53 1.24 -5.97
C CYS A 47 5.09 1.27 -7.44
N VAL A 48 4.86 0.09 -8.02
CA VAL A 48 4.78 -0.13 -9.47
C VAL A 48 3.40 -0.61 -9.95
N PHE A 49 2.56 -1.14 -9.07
CA PHE A 49 1.25 -1.69 -9.45
C PHE A 49 0.16 -0.64 -9.70
N LEU A 50 0.46 0.65 -9.46
CA LEU A 50 -0.44 1.75 -9.86
C LEU A 50 -0.74 1.71 -11.36
N GLN A 51 0.20 1.27 -12.20
CA GLN A 51 0.00 1.22 -13.66
C GLN A 51 -1.14 0.26 -14.04
N THR A 52 -1.18 -0.93 -13.42
CA THR A 52 -2.28 -1.89 -13.64
C THR A 52 -3.61 -1.31 -13.17
N ARG A 53 -3.63 -0.59 -12.04
CA ARG A 53 -4.84 0.08 -11.56
C ARG A 53 -5.36 1.13 -12.53
N LEU A 54 -4.46 1.91 -13.14
CA LEU A 54 -4.80 2.92 -14.15
C LEU A 54 -5.31 2.26 -15.44
N LEU A 55 -4.70 1.15 -15.87
CA LEU A 55 -5.18 0.37 -17.01
C LEU A 55 -6.60 -0.18 -16.79
N MET A 56 -6.85 -0.82 -15.64
CA MET A 56 -8.18 -1.30 -15.28
C MET A 56 -9.20 -0.15 -15.28
N ARG A 57 -8.78 1.03 -14.81
CA ARG A 57 -9.62 2.23 -14.84
C ARG A 57 -9.94 2.66 -16.28
N SER A 58 -8.96 2.70 -17.18
CA SER A 58 -9.16 3.11 -18.58
C SER A 58 -9.98 2.12 -19.39
N LEU A 59 -9.96 0.84 -19.01
CA LEU A 59 -10.76 -0.21 -19.63
C LEU A 59 -12.18 -0.30 -19.05
N GLY A 60 -12.55 0.54 -18.08
CA GLY A 60 -13.89 0.51 -17.51
C GLY A 60 -14.17 -0.76 -16.69
N LEU A 61 -13.15 -1.36 -16.05
CA LEU A 61 -13.29 -2.66 -15.40
C LEU A 61 -13.78 -2.58 -13.94
N SER A 62 -13.64 -1.43 -13.28
CA SER A 62 -13.94 -1.30 -11.85
C SER A 62 -15.42 -1.46 -11.46
N ASN A 63 -16.34 -1.36 -12.43
CA ASN A 63 -17.78 -1.40 -12.17
C ASN A 63 -18.45 -2.73 -12.56
N ARG A 64 -17.67 -3.73 -12.98
CA ARG A 64 -18.22 -5.00 -13.47
C ARG A 64 -17.40 -6.20 -13.01
N PRO A 65 -18.05 -7.33 -12.70
CA PRO A 65 -17.37 -8.51 -12.21
C PRO A 65 -16.42 -9.09 -13.27
N VAL A 66 -15.34 -9.74 -12.83
CA VAL A 66 -14.33 -10.36 -13.72
C VAL A 66 -14.92 -11.39 -14.68
N THR A 67 -16.06 -11.98 -14.34
CA THR A 67 -16.82 -12.90 -15.20
C THR A 67 -17.28 -12.24 -16.50
N GLU A 68 -17.49 -10.93 -16.50
CA GLU A 68 -17.92 -10.17 -17.68
C GLU A 68 -16.75 -9.65 -18.52
N TRP A 69 -15.51 -9.73 -18.02
CA TRP A 69 -14.35 -9.27 -18.77
C TRP A 69 -14.11 -10.17 -19.99
N THR A 70 -13.83 -9.55 -21.13
CA THR A 70 -13.44 -10.24 -22.36
C THR A 70 -12.08 -10.91 -22.20
N ALA A 71 -11.79 -11.90 -23.03
CA ALA A 71 -10.47 -12.55 -23.05
C ALA A 71 -9.33 -11.54 -23.27
N LYS A 72 -9.56 -10.53 -24.12
CA LYS A 72 -8.60 -9.46 -24.39
C LYS A 72 -8.31 -8.62 -23.14
N GLU A 73 -9.34 -8.19 -22.43
CA GLU A 73 -9.17 -7.39 -21.20
C GLU A 73 -8.47 -8.18 -20.10
N LYS A 74 -8.80 -9.47 -19.94
CA LYS A 74 -8.10 -10.36 -19.02
C LYS A 74 -6.61 -10.46 -19.38
N SER A 75 -6.27 -10.66 -20.66
CA SER A 75 -4.88 -10.69 -21.13
C SER A 75 -4.14 -9.39 -20.82
N GLN A 76 -4.74 -8.25 -21.15
CA GLN A 76 -4.13 -6.94 -20.90
C GLN A 76 -3.86 -6.69 -19.40
N VAL A 77 -4.78 -7.08 -18.54
CA VAL A 77 -4.61 -6.95 -17.08
C VAL A 77 -3.54 -7.92 -16.56
N THR A 78 -3.54 -9.18 -16.99
CA THR A 78 -2.52 -10.16 -16.61
C THR A 78 -1.12 -9.73 -17.06
N GLU A 79 -0.98 -9.27 -18.31
CA GLU A 79 0.28 -8.72 -18.84
C GLU A 79 0.76 -7.51 -18.02
N SER A 80 -0.16 -6.59 -17.69
CA SER A 80 0.18 -5.42 -16.87
C SER A 80 0.62 -5.78 -15.44
N PHE A 81 0.01 -6.80 -14.83
CA PHE A 81 0.48 -7.33 -13.55
C PHE A 81 1.88 -7.93 -13.68
N GLN A 82 2.13 -8.69 -14.75
CA GLN A 82 3.45 -9.28 -15.00
C GLN A 82 4.52 -8.21 -15.21
N ASP A 83 4.22 -7.14 -15.96
CA ASP A 83 5.15 -6.02 -16.18
C ASP A 83 5.47 -5.30 -14.87
N SER A 84 4.45 -5.04 -14.05
CA SER A 84 4.62 -4.44 -12.72
C SER A 84 5.49 -5.33 -11.82
N PHE A 85 5.24 -6.64 -11.82
CA PHE A 85 6.08 -7.59 -11.07
C PHE A 85 7.52 -7.64 -11.59
N ASN A 86 7.74 -7.66 -12.91
CA ASN A 86 9.07 -7.66 -13.51
C ASN A 86 9.86 -6.40 -13.12
N ALA A 87 9.19 -5.25 -13.05
CA ALA A 87 9.79 -4.00 -12.56
C ALA A 87 10.19 -4.11 -11.08
N LEU A 88 9.32 -4.65 -10.23
CA LEU A 88 9.62 -4.87 -8.80
C LEU A 88 10.77 -5.86 -8.60
N GLU A 89 10.79 -6.97 -9.34
CA GLU A 89 11.87 -7.97 -9.25
C GLU A 89 13.22 -7.40 -9.74
N LYS A 90 13.21 -6.58 -10.80
CA LYS A 90 14.41 -5.85 -11.25
C LYS A 90 14.91 -4.89 -10.16
N TYR A 91 14.00 -4.19 -9.50
CA TYR A 91 14.32 -3.30 -8.38
C TYR A 91 14.93 -4.08 -7.20
N VAL A 92 14.35 -5.21 -6.83
CA VAL A 92 14.85 -6.10 -5.77
C VAL A 92 16.25 -6.61 -6.10
N THR A 93 16.45 -7.20 -7.28
CA THR A 93 17.74 -7.77 -7.69
C THR A 93 18.85 -6.73 -7.70
N GLN A 94 18.55 -5.48 -8.09
CA GLN A 94 19.52 -4.40 -8.02
C GLN A 94 19.95 -4.11 -6.58
N GLY A 95 19.01 -3.97 -5.64
CA GLY A 95 19.35 -3.72 -4.24
C GLY A 95 20.14 -4.86 -3.60
N GLU A 96 19.81 -6.10 -3.94
CA GLU A 96 20.54 -7.28 -3.46
C GLU A 96 21.96 -7.38 -4.03
N ALA A 97 22.14 -7.07 -5.32
CA ALA A 97 23.46 -7.03 -5.94
C ALA A 97 24.37 -5.96 -5.31
N GLU A 98 23.77 -4.88 -4.79
CA GLU A 98 24.47 -3.83 -4.02
C GLU A 98 24.70 -4.21 -2.54
N GLY A 99 24.22 -5.39 -2.09
CA GLY A 99 24.33 -5.84 -0.70
C GLY A 99 23.49 -5.04 0.30
N LYS A 100 22.46 -4.33 -0.17
CA LYS A 100 21.65 -3.40 0.64
C LYS A 100 20.37 -4.04 1.16
N VAL A 101 19.85 -3.49 2.25
CA VAL A 101 18.48 -3.77 2.74
C VAL A 101 17.48 -3.16 1.75
N VAL A 102 16.57 -3.97 1.21
CA VAL A 102 15.61 -3.52 0.20
C VAL A 102 14.31 -3.11 0.86
N PHE A 103 13.83 -1.90 0.56
CA PHE A 103 12.48 -1.45 0.95
C PHE A 103 11.60 -1.32 -0.29
N ALA A 104 10.44 -1.97 -0.28
CA ALA A 104 9.39 -1.73 -1.26
C ALA A 104 8.16 -1.09 -0.59
N LYS A 105 7.31 -0.42 -1.37
CA LYS A 105 6.04 0.13 -0.87
C LYS A 105 4.95 -0.12 -1.90
N GLU A 106 3.86 -0.74 -1.51
CA GLU A 106 2.71 -0.87 -2.40
C GLU A 106 1.38 -0.62 -1.69
N HIS A 107 0.35 -0.39 -2.49
CA HIS A 107 -1.01 -0.35 -2.00
C HIS A 107 -1.66 -1.74 -2.07
N CYS A 108 -2.21 -2.24 -0.97
CA CYS A 108 -2.75 -3.60 -0.86
C CYS A 108 -3.77 -3.89 -1.97
N ASN A 109 -4.66 -2.93 -2.24
CA ASN A 109 -5.69 -3.04 -3.27
C ASN A 109 -5.15 -2.99 -4.72
N TYR A 110 -3.87 -2.69 -4.92
CA TYR A 110 -3.24 -2.69 -6.25
C TYR A 110 -2.62 -4.04 -6.62
N ILE A 111 -2.38 -4.89 -5.63
CA ILE A 111 -1.83 -6.24 -5.82
C ILE A 111 -2.88 -7.33 -5.62
N ASP A 112 -4.13 -6.96 -5.36
CA ASP A 112 -5.23 -7.92 -5.23
C ASP A 112 -5.51 -8.63 -6.56
N ASP A 113 -5.69 -9.94 -6.52
CA ASP A 113 -6.15 -10.72 -7.66
C ASP A 113 -7.65 -10.45 -7.87
N PRO A 114 -8.05 -9.81 -8.98
CA PRO A 114 -9.43 -9.45 -9.21
C PRO A 114 -10.35 -10.68 -9.37
N GLY A 115 -9.78 -11.84 -9.70
CA GLY A 115 -10.49 -13.11 -9.87
C GLY A 115 -10.60 -13.97 -8.61
N PHE A 116 -10.00 -13.55 -7.48
CA PHE A 116 -9.85 -14.40 -6.30
C PHE A 116 -11.17 -14.90 -5.71
N ASP A 117 -12.11 -14.01 -5.40
CA ASP A 117 -13.39 -14.36 -4.77
C ASP A 117 -14.30 -15.18 -5.71
N LEU A 118 -13.97 -15.22 -7.01
CA LEU A 118 -14.70 -15.97 -8.04
C LEU A 118 -14.00 -17.30 -8.39
N ASN A 119 -12.87 -17.62 -7.74
CA ASN A 119 -12.00 -18.76 -8.06
C ASN A 119 -11.62 -18.82 -9.57
N THR A 120 -11.62 -17.66 -10.23
CA THR A 120 -11.17 -17.55 -11.62
C THR A 120 -9.65 -17.42 -11.59
N LYS A 121 -8.95 -18.54 -11.75
CA LYS A 121 -7.49 -18.56 -11.88
C LYS A 121 -7.08 -17.74 -13.11
N GLY A 122 -6.02 -16.94 -13.03
CA GLY A 122 -5.44 -16.33 -14.24
C GLY A 122 -4.64 -15.04 -14.10
N PHE A 123 -4.60 -14.40 -12.92
CA PHE A 123 -3.89 -13.13 -12.73
C PHE A 123 -2.59 -13.25 -11.93
N THR A 124 -2.31 -14.43 -11.35
CA THR A 124 -1.06 -14.69 -10.64
C THR A 124 0.14 -14.53 -11.58
N VAL A 125 1.11 -13.73 -11.16
CA VAL A 125 2.33 -13.47 -11.94
C VAL A 125 3.27 -14.68 -11.92
N GLN A 126 4.04 -14.82 -12.99
CA GLN A 126 5.05 -15.87 -13.13
C GLN A 126 6.35 -15.43 -12.46
N LEU A 127 6.91 -16.33 -11.64
CA LEU A 127 8.20 -16.10 -10.96
C LEU A 127 9.37 -16.47 -11.88
N PRO A 128 10.52 -15.77 -11.78
CA PRO A 128 11.76 -16.22 -12.41
C PRO A 128 12.37 -17.45 -11.72
N ASP A 129 13.28 -18.13 -12.42
CA ASP A 129 13.91 -19.40 -12.02
C ASP A 129 14.59 -19.38 -10.64
N ARG A 130 15.04 -18.20 -10.17
CA ARG A 130 15.64 -18.06 -8.83
C ARG A 130 14.70 -18.47 -7.69
N TYR A 131 13.39 -18.60 -7.95
CA TYR A 131 12.41 -19.07 -6.98
C TYR A 131 12.04 -20.57 -7.14
N ALA A 132 12.53 -21.25 -8.20
CA ALA A 132 12.10 -22.59 -8.62
C ALA A 132 12.40 -23.74 -7.62
N ASN A 133 13.41 -23.57 -6.75
CA ASN A 133 13.79 -24.59 -5.76
C ASN A 133 13.00 -24.49 -4.44
N THR A 134 12.07 -23.54 -4.33
CA THR A 134 11.24 -23.41 -3.12
C THR A 134 9.98 -24.23 -3.32
N LYS A 135 9.81 -25.34 -2.59
CA LYS A 135 8.56 -26.11 -2.63
C LYS A 135 7.40 -25.18 -2.24
N SER A 136 6.50 -24.93 -3.18
CA SER A 136 5.26 -24.20 -2.94
C SER A 136 4.31 -25.13 -2.19
N GLU A 137 4.37 -25.13 -0.86
CA GLU A 137 3.25 -25.63 -0.08
C GLU A 137 2.08 -24.67 -0.28
N VAL A 138 1.03 -25.19 -0.94
CA VAL A 138 -0.24 -24.51 -1.17
C VAL A 138 -0.89 -24.29 0.19
N SER A 139 -0.62 -23.14 0.80
CA SER A 139 -1.41 -22.66 1.94
C SER A 139 -2.63 -21.90 1.41
N VAL A 140 -3.74 -22.05 2.14
CA VAL A 140 -5.04 -21.49 1.81
C VAL A 140 -4.99 -19.96 1.72
N GLN A 141 -5.55 -19.42 0.63
CA GLN A 141 -6.07 -18.05 0.46
C GLN A 141 -5.11 -16.84 0.51
N ASN A 142 -4.00 -16.87 -0.24
CA ASN A 142 -3.37 -15.63 -0.72
C ASN A 142 -4.25 -14.99 -1.80
N ARG A 143 -4.79 -13.81 -1.51
CA ARG A 143 -5.67 -13.05 -2.43
C ARG A 143 -4.94 -12.17 -3.44
N THR A 144 -3.62 -12.14 -3.41
CA THR A 144 -2.83 -11.24 -4.26
C THR A 144 -2.41 -11.94 -5.55
N VAL A 145 -2.06 -11.15 -6.56
CA VAL A 145 -1.42 -11.65 -7.78
C VAL A 145 0.02 -12.14 -7.53
N LEU A 146 0.60 -11.85 -6.37
CA LEU A 146 1.96 -12.20 -6.01
C LEU A 146 2.02 -13.62 -5.41
N PRO A 147 2.83 -14.54 -5.96
CA PRO A 147 2.95 -15.89 -5.42
C PRO A 147 3.43 -15.93 -3.96
N ASN A 148 2.99 -16.93 -3.20
CA ASN A 148 3.34 -17.10 -1.78
C ASN A 148 4.85 -17.09 -1.53
N ILE A 149 5.63 -17.77 -2.38
CA ILE A 149 7.10 -17.82 -2.29
C ILE A 149 7.70 -16.41 -2.34
N PHE A 150 7.18 -15.56 -3.23
CA PHE A 150 7.64 -14.18 -3.34
C PHE A 150 7.27 -13.39 -2.07
N LEU A 151 6.00 -13.41 -1.65
CA LEU A 151 5.55 -12.70 -0.44
C LEU A 151 6.32 -13.11 0.81
N ARG A 152 6.65 -14.40 0.96
CA ARG A 152 7.43 -14.97 2.06
C ARG A 152 8.89 -14.50 2.08
N SER A 153 9.42 -14.01 0.95
CA SER A 153 10.76 -13.42 0.91
C SER A 153 10.83 -12.01 1.51
N TRP A 154 9.69 -11.43 1.88
CA TRP A 154 9.58 -10.10 2.48
C TRP A 154 9.13 -10.17 3.93
N THR A 155 9.67 -9.26 4.74
CA THR A 155 9.07 -8.88 6.04
C THR A 155 8.03 -7.78 5.79
N PRO A 156 6.73 -8.04 5.99
CA PRO A 156 5.70 -7.03 5.73
C PRO A 156 5.62 -5.99 6.86
N ILE A 157 5.40 -4.73 6.47
CA ILE A 157 5.10 -3.60 7.35
C ILE A 157 3.77 -3.01 6.90
N PHE A 158 2.68 -3.37 7.58
CA PHE A 158 1.36 -2.82 7.33
C PHE A 158 1.22 -1.44 7.95
N LEU A 159 0.65 -0.50 7.19
CA LEU A 159 0.25 0.81 7.70
C LEU A 159 -1.23 1.02 7.44
N ILE A 160 -1.99 1.09 8.53
CA ILE A 160 -3.44 1.38 8.52
C ILE A 160 -3.71 2.81 8.95
N ARG A 161 -4.91 3.30 8.66
CA ARG A 161 -5.39 4.61 9.10
C ARG A 161 -6.86 4.54 9.45
N HIS A 162 -7.27 5.31 10.45
CA HIS A 162 -8.66 5.44 10.82
C HIS A 162 -9.54 5.81 9.59
N PRO A 163 -10.60 5.03 9.27
CA PRO A 163 -11.44 5.25 8.09
C PRO A 163 -12.00 6.68 7.95
N VAL A 164 -12.43 7.29 9.07
CA VAL A 164 -12.91 8.69 9.17
C VAL A 164 -11.93 9.72 8.58
N ARG A 165 -10.61 9.48 8.62
CA ARG A 165 -9.63 10.38 7.97
C ARG A 165 -9.19 9.87 6.61
N LEU A 166 -9.14 8.55 6.45
CA LEU A 166 -8.67 7.87 5.24
C LEU A 166 -9.61 8.14 4.05
N PHE A 167 -10.89 7.79 4.18
CA PHE A 167 -11.82 7.77 3.04
C PHE A 167 -12.26 9.16 2.57
N PRO A 168 -12.60 10.13 3.45
CA PRO A 168 -12.86 11.50 2.99
C PRO A 168 -11.63 12.13 2.33
N SER A 169 -10.42 11.83 2.83
CA SER A 169 -9.20 12.33 2.19
C SER A 169 -8.93 11.69 0.83
N LEU A 170 -9.26 10.41 0.65
CA LEU A 170 -9.16 9.74 -0.64
C LEU A 170 -10.19 10.30 -1.62
N CYS A 171 -11.43 10.49 -1.16
CA CYS A 171 -12.51 11.10 -1.93
C CYS A 171 -12.12 12.48 -2.47
N ARG A 172 -11.62 13.39 -1.61
CA ARG A 172 -11.08 14.69 -2.04
C ARG A 172 -10.03 14.57 -3.13
N ALA A 173 -9.06 13.68 -2.94
CA ALA A 173 -7.97 13.50 -3.91
C ALA A 173 -8.49 13.00 -5.26
N LEU A 174 -9.38 12.01 -5.26
CA LEU A 174 -9.93 11.44 -6.49
C LEU A 174 -10.86 12.43 -7.23
N LEU A 175 -11.64 13.22 -6.49
CA LEU A 175 -12.46 14.30 -7.06
C LEU A 175 -11.59 15.37 -7.73
N GLU A 176 -10.48 15.75 -7.11
CA GLU A 176 -9.56 16.75 -7.68
C GLU A 176 -8.84 16.23 -8.93
N VAL A 177 -8.40 14.96 -8.91
CA VAL A 177 -7.86 14.30 -10.11
C VAL A 177 -8.91 14.24 -11.22
N ARG A 178 -10.18 13.96 -10.91
CA ARG A 178 -11.24 13.93 -11.92
C ARG A 178 -11.46 15.31 -12.56
N LYS A 179 -11.48 16.38 -11.76
CA LYS A 179 -11.62 17.76 -12.26
C LYS A 179 -10.46 18.13 -13.19
N SER A 180 -9.23 17.79 -12.82
CA SER A 180 -8.03 18.14 -13.60
C SER A 180 -7.83 17.31 -14.87
N GLN A 181 -8.38 16.10 -14.94
CA GLN A 181 -8.15 15.18 -16.07
C GLN A 181 -9.23 15.21 -17.16
N MET A 182 -10.24 16.10 -17.12
CA MET A 182 -11.37 16.13 -18.07
C MET A 182 -11.86 14.72 -18.42
N SER A 183 -12.03 13.88 -17.39
CA SER A 183 -12.26 12.45 -17.59
C SER A 183 -13.69 12.21 -18.08
N ASP A 184 -13.83 11.64 -19.29
CA ASP A 184 -15.10 11.22 -19.90
C ASP A 184 -15.77 10.02 -19.18
N VAL A 185 -15.19 9.54 -18.08
CA VAL A 185 -15.80 8.45 -17.31
C VAL A 185 -17.09 8.95 -16.63
N GLY A 186 -18.17 8.20 -16.84
CA GLY A 186 -19.47 8.47 -16.22
C GLY A 186 -19.37 8.56 -14.69
N LEU A 187 -20.24 9.37 -14.09
CA LEU A 187 -20.28 9.58 -12.64
C LEU A 187 -20.43 8.24 -11.88
N ASP A 188 -21.31 7.35 -12.34
CA ASP A 188 -21.56 6.07 -11.69
C ASP A 188 -20.30 5.19 -11.66
N TYR A 189 -19.59 5.11 -12.79
CA TYR A 189 -18.32 4.40 -12.87
C TYR A 189 -17.30 4.97 -11.89
N PHE A 190 -17.16 6.30 -11.85
CA PHE A 190 -16.23 6.96 -10.94
C PHE A 190 -16.56 6.68 -9.46
N LEU A 191 -17.85 6.67 -9.10
CA LEU A 191 -18.27 6.37 -7.73
C LEU A 191 -17.98 4.91 -7.36
N CYS A 192 -18.24 3.94 -8.26
CA CYS A 192 -17.86 2.54 -8.05
C CYS A 192 -16.34 2.37 -7.92
N ASP A 193 -15.57 3.03 -8.79
CA ASP A 193 -14.11 3.01 -8.80
C ASP A 193 -13.54 3.59 -7.50
N MET A 194 -14.13 4.66 -6.98
CA MET A 194 -13.78 5.27 -5.70
C MET A 194 -14.15 4.35 -4.53
N GLN A 195 -15.37 3.79 -4.53
CA GLN A 195 -15.85 2.87 -3.49
C GLN A 195 -14.97 1.63 -3.34
N SER A 196 -14.51 1.04 -4.45
CA SER A 196 -13.62 -0.13 -4.43
C SER A 196 -12.29 0.11 -3.71
N GLN A 197 -11.90 1.37 -3.50
CA GLN A 197 -10.67 1.76 -2.79
C GLN A 197 -10.92 2.11 -1.31
N MET A 198 -12.19 2.12 -0.87
CA MET A 198 -12.61 2.49 0.49
C MET A 198 -12.99 1.27 1.33
N SER A 199 -12.11 0.27 1.36
CA SER A 199 -12.29 -0.95 2.16
C SER A 199 -10.97 -1.40 2.79
N LEU A 200 -11.03 -1.92 4.02
CA LEU A 200 -9.89 -2.53 4.71
C LEU A 200 -9.89 -4.06 4.62
N VAL A 201 -10.90 -4.69 4.03
CA VAL A 201 -11.04 -6.15 3.94
C VAL A 201 -9.82 -6.78 3.29
N GLY A 202 -9.32 -6.21 2.18
CA GLY A 202 -8.13 -6.73 1.50
C GLY A 202 -6.86 -6.61 2.32
N THR A 203 -6.70 -5.48 3.01
CA THR A 203 -5.56 -5.27 3.92
C THR A 203 -5.59 -6.26 5.07
N ARG A 204 -6.77 -6.46 5.69
CA ARG A 204 -6.95 -7.43 6.77
C ARG A 204 -6.65 -8.85 6.32
N ARG A 205 -7.23 -9.29 5.20
CA ARG A 205 -7.01 -10.65 4.71
C ARG A 205 -5.54 -10.91 4.38
N LEU A 206 -4.83 -9.93 3.81
CA LEU A 206 -3.39 -10.06 3.54
C LEU A 206 -2.58 -10.10 4.85
N PHE A 207 -2.94 -9.30 5.85
CA PHE A 207 -2.34 -9.36 7.18
C PHE A 207 -2.56 -10.73 7.84
N ASP A 208 -3.79 -11.23 7.85
CA ASP A 208 -4.15 -12.53 8.42
C ASP A 208 -3.44 -13.68 7.68
N TRP A 209 -3.29 -13.58 6.35
CA TRP A 209 -2.50 -14.54 5.56
C TRP A 209 -1.04 -14.55 6.01
N TYR A 210 -0.39 -13.39 6.14
CA TYR A 210 0.98 -13.30 6.65
C TYR A 210 1.08 -13.86 8.07
N ALA A 211 0.19 -13.44 8.98
CA ALA A 211 0.21 -13.91 10.36
C ALA A 211 0.05 -15.44 10.44
N SER A 212 -0.90 -16.02 9.70
CA SER A 212 -1.10 -17.47 9.67
C SER A 212 0.06 -18.22 9.02
N ASP A 213 0.64 -17.69 7.94
CA ASP A 213 1.76 -18.34 7.22
C ASP A 213 3.06 -18.31 8.04
N LEU A 214 3.28 -17.23 8.78
CA LEU A 214 4.45 -17.04 9.62
C LEU A 214 4.35 -17.86 10.91
N LEU A 215 3.16 -17.98 11.51
CA LEU A 215 2.91 -18.89 12.65
C LEU A 215 3.19 -20.35 12.31
N ALA A 216 3.04 -20.76 11.06
CA ALA A 216 3.39 -22.11 10.61
C ALA A 216 4.91 -22.36 10.49
N LYS A 217 5.75 -21.34 10.75
CA LYS A 217 7.22 -21.42 10.67
C LYS A 217 7.83 -21.03 12.01
N GLU A 218 8.56 -21.94 12.65
CA GLU A 218 9.14 -21.76 14.00
C GLU A 218 10.14 -20.59 14.15
N HIS A 219 10.54 -19.92 13.06
CA HIS A 219 11.56 -18.85 13.06
C HIS A 219 11.21 -17.62 12.21
N ALA A 220 9.95 -17.41 11.86
CA ALA A 220 9.56 -16.25 11.06
C ALA A 220 9.08 -15.08 11.95
N SER A 221 9.59 -13.88 11.69
CA SER A 221 9.14 -12.68 12.41
C SER A 221 7.69 -12.33 12.04
N ASP A 222 6.86 -12.04 13.04
CA ASP A 222 5.47 -11.62 12.86
C ASP A 222 5.35 -10.40 11.92
N PRO A 223 4.22 -10.25 11.19
CA PRO A 223 3.99 -9.08 10.37
C PRO A 223 3.91 -7.83 11.26
N ILE A 224 4.64 -6.78 10.89
CA ILE A 224 4.63 -5.52 11.63
C ILE A 224 3.41 -4.71 11.20
N LEU A 225 2.63 -4.19 12.15
CA LEU A 225 1.47 -3.35 11.86
C LEU A 225 1.57 -2.01 12.59
N LEU A 226 1.31 -0.92 11.87
CA LEU A 226 1.36 0.45 12.37
C LEU A 226 0.00 1.12 12.16
N ASP A 227 -0.40 1.96 13.10
CA ASP A 227 -1.50 2.91 12.91
C ASP A 227 -0.94 4.31 12.59
N SER A 228 -1.55 4.97 11.61
CA SER A 228 -1.17 6.32 11.20
C SER A 228 -1.28 7.35 12.32
N ASP A 229 -2.25 7.21 13.22
CA ASP A 229 -2.41 8.13 14.35
C ASP A 229 -1.22 8.01 15.30
N ASP A 230 -0.73 6.79 15.55
CA ASP A 230 0.48 6.57 16.36
C ASP A 230 1.72 7.11 15.63
N VAL A 231 1.84 6.89 14.32
CA VAL A 231 2.95 7.45 13.51
C VAL A 231 2.96 8.99 13.56
N ILE A 232 1.79 9.63 13.64
CA ILE A 232 1.66 11.10 13.71
C ILE A 232 1.93 11.62 15.12
N ASN A 233 1.45 10.94 16.16
CA ASN A 233 1.42 11.46 17.52
C ASN A 233 2.55 10.93 18.41
N GLU A 234 3.02 9.72 18.17
CA GLU A 234 3.90 8.96 19.06
C GLU A 234 5.26 8.69 18.38
N THR A 235 6.31 9.34 18.88
CA THR A 235 7.66 9.12 18.33
C THR A 235 8.15 7.69 18.58
N GLY A 236 7.79 7.11 19.73
CA GLY A 236 8.22 5.78 20.18
C GLY A 236 7.92 4.66 19.19
N VAL A 237 6.73 4.64 18.57
CA VAL A 237 6.35 3.63 17.57
C VAL A 237 7.30 3.63 16.37
N THR A 238 7.57 4.80 15.81
CA THR A 238 8.47 4.94 14.66
C THR A 238 9.94 4.66 15.01
N GLU A 239 10.38 4.97 16.23
CA GLU A 239 11.73 4.64 16.70
C GLU A 239 11.90 3.13 16.94
N GLN A 240 10.88 2.48 17.50
CA GLN A 240 10.86 1.03 17.67
C GLN A 240 10.88 0.31 16.32
N LEU A 241 10.10 0.79 15.35
CA LEU A 241 10.17 0.29 13.98
C LEU A 241 11.59 0.38 13.43
N VAL A 242 12.24 1.55 13.53
CA VAL A 242 13.61 1.76 13.06
C VAL A 242 14.58 0.76 13.69
N ARG A 243 14.46 0.48 15.00
CA ARG A 243 15.26 -0.55 15.68
C ARG A 243 14.98 -1.95 15.13
N LEU A 244 13.70 -2.34 14.99
CA LEU A 244 13.29 -3.65 14.49
C LEU A 244 13.82 -3.93 13.07
N VAL A 245 13.75 -2.93 12.20
CA VAL A 245 14.17 -3.06 10.80
C VAL A 245 15.68 -2.83 10.61
N GLY A 246 16.41 -2.46 11.66
CA GLY A 246 17.86 -2.23 11.61
C GLY A 246 18.27 -0.96 10.87
N LEU A 247 17.45 0.09 10.93
CA LEU A 247 17.75 1.40 10.36
C LEU A 247 18.50 2.29 11.38
N ASP A 248 19.20 3.30 10.88
CA ASP A 248 19.90 4.29 11.72
C ASP A 248 18.90 5.32 12.27
N LEU A 249 18.74 5.34 13.60
CA LEU A 249 17.90 6.31 14.33
C LEU A 249 18.33 7.76 14.04
N ALA A 250 19.61 8.03 13.84
CA ALA A 250 20.10 9.38 13.57
C ALA A 250 19.69 9.93 12.19
N LYS A 251 19.24 9.05 11.28
CA LYS A 251 18.74 9.45 9.95
C LYS A 251 17.25 9.71 9.91
N MET A 252 16.51 9.41 11.00
CA MET A 252 15.09 9.71 11.08
C MET A 252 14.81 11.19 10.87
N LYS A 253 13.67 11.51 10.26
CA LYS A 253 13.21 12.88 10.04
C LYS A 253 11.95 13.18 10.85
N ARG A 254 11.96 14.36 11.48
CA ARG A 254 10.78 14.94 12.16
C ARG A 254 10.40 16.28 11.56
N SER A 255 11.40 17.01 11.07
CA SER A 255 11.28 18.22 10.29
C SER A 255 12.01 18.09 8.96
N TRP A 256 11.62 18.92 8.02
CA TRP A 256 12.21 18.99 6.70
C TRP A 256 11.93 20.33 6.06
N THR A 257 12.69 20.65 5.01
CA THR A 257 12.39 21.81 4.18
C THR A 257 11.19 21.49 3.28
N PRO A 258 10.18 22.37 3.22
CA PRO A 258 9.14 22.31 2.20
C PRO A 258 9.76 22.35 0.80
N ALA A 259 9.11 21.68 -0.15
CA ALA A 259 9.48 21.71 -1.56
C ALA A 259 9.41 23.15 -2.09
N GLN A 260 10.37 23.52 -2.92
CA GLN A 260 10.39 24.82 -3.59
C GLN A 260 9.35 24.87 -4.72
N GLU A 261 8.94 26.08 -5.11
CA GLU A 261 7.94 26.28 -6.18
C GLU A 261 8.33 25.58 -7.49
N ALA A 262 9.62 25.57 -7.83
CA ALA A 262 10.13 24.87 -9.02
C ALA A 262 9.99 23.34 -8.93
N GLU A 263 10.16 22.76 -7.74
CA GLU A 263 10.00 21.31 -7.51
C GLU A 263 8.51 20.94 -7.54
N LEU A 264 7.66 21.79 -6.94
CA LEU A 264 6.22 21.65 -7.03
C LEU A 264 5.75 21.73 -8.48
N ALA A 265 6.27 22.65 -9.29
CA ALA A 265 5.91 22.80 -10.69
C ALA A 265 6.18 21.53 -11.52
N GLN A 266 7.29 20.83 -11.23
CA GLN A 266 7.71 19.60 -11.92
C GLN A 266 6.95 18.34 -11.52
N ALA A 267 6.25 18.34 -10.37
CA ALA A 267 5.44 17.21 -9.96
C ALA A 267 4.27 16.99 -10.94
N SER A 268 4.00 15.72 -11.27
CA SER A 268 2.86 15.35 -12.11
C SER A 268 1.54 15.81 -11.47
N GLY A 269 0.49 15.99 -12.27
CA GLY A 269 -0.81 16.47 -11.75
C GLY A 269 -1.37 15.60 -10.61
N SER A 270 -1.23 14.28 -10.71
CA SER A 270 -1.63 13.36 -9.64
C SER A 270 -0.69 13.43 -8.43
N ASP A 271 0.63 13.55 -8.64
CA ASP A 271 1.59 13.64 -7.52
C ASP A 271 1.36 14.91 -6.70
N LYS A 272 1.01 16.02 -7.37
CA LYS A 272 0.60 17.26 -6.69
C LYS A 272 -0.53 16.99 -5.72
N VAL A 273 -1.61 16.33 -6.16
CA VAL A 273 -2.78 16.04 -5.31
C VAL A 273 -2.43 15.06 -4.17
N PHE A 274 -1.71 13.98 -4.47
CA PHE A 274 -1.47 12.92 -3.49
C PHE A 274 -0.33 13.23 -2.52
N LEU A 275 0.61 14.10 -2.86
CA LEU A 275 1.78 14.46 -2.06
C LEU A 275 1.75 15.88 -1.49
N GLU A 276 0.77 16.72 -1.88
CA GLU A 276 0.70 18.16 -1.52
C GLU A 276 1.12 18.45 -0.08
N THR A 277 0.42 17.86 0.90
CA THR A 277 0.69 18.12 2.33
C THR A 277 2.13 17.76 2.71
N LEU A 278 2.69 16.70 2.14
CA LEU A 278 4.07 16.30 2.43
C LEU A 278 5.05 17.29 1.80
N MET A 279 4.77 17.76 0.58
CA MET A 279 5.62 18.71 -0.12
C MET A 279 5.60 20.09 0.52
N THR A 280 4.45 20.59 0.97
CA THR A 280 4.31 21.96 1.48
C THR A 280 4.51 22.11 2.99
N SER A 281 4.52 21.02 3.75
CA SER A 281 4.79 21.06 5.18
C SER A 281 6.29 21.09 5.50
N SER A 282 6.62 21.56 6.70
CA SER A 282 7.98 21.53 7.26
C SER A 282 8.21 20.42 8.32
N GLY A 283 7.21 19.55 8.51
CA GLY A 283 7.24 18.49 9.51
C GLY A 283 5.90 17.78 9.67
N ILE A 284 5.84 16.87 10.63
CA ILE A 284 4.66 16.05 10.92
C ILE A 284 3.46 16.92 11.33
N GLN A 285 2.37 16.82 10.58
CA GLN A 285 1.15 17.61 10.80
C GLN A 285 0.22 16.90 11.79
N LYS A 286 0.32 17.23 13.08
CA LYS A 286 -0.49 16.60 14.15
C LYS A 286 -2.00 16.72 13.93
N SER A 287 -2.46 17.80 13.30
CA SER A 287 -3.87 18.01 12.92
C SER A 287 -4.43 16.98 11.93
N LYS A 288 -3.58 16.11 11.35
CA LYS A 288 -4.00 15.04 10.43
C LYS A 288 -4.32 13.71 11.13
N ALA A 289 -4.06 13.59 12.43
CA ALA A 289 -4.53 12.45 13.21
C ALA A 289 -6.08 12.42 13.26
N ALA A 290 -6.67 11.25 13.44
CA ALA A 290 -8.10 11.15 13.70
C ALA A 290 -8.41 11.70 15.10
N GLY A 291 -7.73 11.18 16.12
CA GLY A 291 -8.09 11.43 17.52
C GLY A 291 -9.40 10.74 17.90
N ASP A 292 -10.09 11.29 18.90
CA ASP A 292 -11.45 10.86 19.25
C ASP A 292 -12.45 11.51 18.28
N VAL A 293 -13.20 10.68 17.54
CA VAL A 293 -14.05 11.15 16.44
C VAL A 293 -15.43 10.49 16.49
N ASN A 294 -16.47 11.31 16.42
CA ASN A 294 -17.84 10.86 16.24
C ASN A 294 -18.17 10.72 14.74
N ILE A 295 -18.45 9.49 14.30
CA ILE A 295 -18.72 9.19 12.88
C ILE A 295 -20.00 9.90 12.39
N ASP A 296 -21.04 10.00 13.22
CA ASP A 296 -22.30 10.61 12.81
C ASP A 296 -22.17 12.13 12.66
N GLU A 297 -21.36 12.78 13.50
CA GLU A 297 -21.02 14.20 13.33
C GLU A 297 -20.17 14.46 12.08
N GLU A 298 -19.19 13.58 11.80
CA GLU A 298 -18.38 13.67 10.59
C GLU A 298 -19.22 13.39 9.32
N ALA A 299 -20.23 12.52 9.40
CA ALA A 299 -21.15 12.26 8.30
C ALA A 299 -21.92 13.51 7.86
N LEU A 300 -22.34 14.35 8.81
CA LEU A 300 -22.95 15.66 8.50
C LEU A 300 -21.98 16.56 7.74
N ARG A 301 -20.69 16.57 8.13
CA ARG A 301 -19.64 17.35 7.46
C ARG A 301 -19.39 16.84 6.04
N TRP A 302 -19.33 15.52 5.84
CA TRP A 302 -19.12 14.93 4.51
C TRP A 302 -20.28 15.20 3.55
N ARG A 303 -21.52 15.21 4.04
CA ARG A 303 -22.70 15.57 3.23
C ARG A 303 -22.69 17.05 2.85
N ALA A 304 -22.25 17.93 3.74
CA ALA A 304 -22.06 19.34 3.44
C ALA A 304 -20.92 19.57 2.44
N GLU A 305 -19.81 18.83 2.57
CA GLU A 305 -18.61 18.98 1.74
C GLU A 305 -18.79 18.38 0.34
N PHE A 306 -19.32 17.15 0.24
CA PHE A 306 -19.38 16.37 -1.00
C PHE A 306 -20.77 16.29 -1.62
N GLY A 307 -21.79 16.83 -0.96
CA GLY A 307 -23.20 16.61 -1.30
C GLY A 307 -23.72 15.26 -0.82
N ASN A 308 -25.04 15.06 -0.93
CA ASN A 308 -25.73 13.93 -0.33
C ASN A 308 -25.27 12.56 -0.84
N THR A 309 -25.08 12.39 -2.14
CA THR A 309 -24.72 11.10 -2.74
C THR A 309 -23.32 10.65 -2.31
N VAL A 310 -22.32 11.51 -2.48
CA VAL A 310 -20.93 11.18 -2.15
C VAL A 310 -20.71 11.15 -0.64
N GLY A 311 -21.31 12.08 0.11
CA GLY A 311 -21.26 12.09 1.57
C GLY A 311 -21.85 10.81 2.18
N ALA A 312 -22.98 10.34 1.67
CA ALA A 312 -23.58 9.08 2.11
C ALA A 312 -22.70 7.86 1.78
N LEU A 313 -22.10 7.82 0.59
CA LEU A 313 -21.16 6.75 0.20
C LEU A 313 -19.95 6.70 1.15
N VAL A 314 -19.36 7.85 1.45
CA VAL A 314 -18.22 7.93 2.39
C VAL A 314 -18.64 7.47 3.78
N GLU A 315 -19.79 7.91 4.28
CA GLU A 315 -20.34 7.47 5.56
C GLU A 315 -20.49 5.95 5.63
N GLN A 316 -21.12 5.36 4.60
CA GLN A 316 -21.32 3.93 4.50
C GLN A 316 -19.97 3.19 4.53
N CYS A 317 -19.02 3.56 3.67
CA CYS A 317 -17.72 2.90 3.62
C CYS A 317 -16.96 3.02 4.95
N VAL A 318 -17.02 4.18 5.62
CA VAL A 318 -16.40 4.36 6.94
C VAL A 318 -16.99 3.37 7.94
N LYS A 319 -18.32 3.31 8.05
CA LYS A 319 -19.02 2.40 8.98
C LYS A 319 -18.68 0.94 8.69
N GLU A 320 -18.65 0.55 7.41
CA GLU A 320 -18.30 -0.81 6.96
C GLU A 320 -16.85 -1.20 7.24
N ALA A 321 -15.90 -0.25 7.17
CA ALA A 321 -14.48 -0.52 7.40
C ALA A 321 -14.07 -0.49 8.89
N MET A 322 -14.91 0.06 9.79
CA MET A 322 -14.57 0.17 11.22
C MET A 322 -14.28 -1.19 11.90
N PRO A 323 -15.04 -2.28 11.65
CA PRO A 323 -14.72 -3.58 12.23
C PRO A 323 -13.32 -4.09 11.84
N ASP A 324 -12.94 -3.97 10.58
CA ASP A 324 -11.60 -4.36 10.10
C ASP A 324 -10.51 -3.45 10.65
N TYR A 325 -10.78 -2.14 10.72
CA TYR A 325 -9.87 -1.17 11.34
C TYR A 325 -9.60 -1.51 12.81
N ASN A 326 -10.66 -1.72 13.61
CA ASN A 326 -10.53 -2.04 15.03
C ASN A 326 -9.79 -3.36 15.26
N TYR A 327 -10.07 -4.37 14.43
CA TYR A 327 -9.33 -5.63 14.43
C TYR A 327 -7.84 -5.41 14.17
N LEU A 328 -7.48 -4.73 13.08
CA LEU A 328 -6.09 -4.48 12.71
C LEU A 328 -5.38 -3.60 13.75
N LYS A 329 -6.05 -2.56 14.25
CA LYS A 329 -5.53 -1.66 15.30
C LYS A 329 -5.19 -2.41 16.59
N SER A 330 -5.93 -3.46 16.94
CA SER A 330 -5.62 -4.30 18.10
C SER A 330 -4.31 -5.08 17.98
N LYS A 331 -3.78 -5.22 16.76
CA LYS A 331 -2.54 -5.96 16.43
C LYS A 331 -1.34 -5.04 16.18
N ARG A 332 -1.51 -3.73 16.36
CA ARG A 332 -0.46 -2.74 16.03
C ARG A 332 0.70 -2.81 17.01
N LEU A 333 1.87 -2.40 16.51
CA LEU A 333 3.05 -2.13 17.30
C LEU A 333 2.75 -0.99 18.28
N LEU A 334 2.96 -1.26 19.58
CA LEU A 334 2.84 -0.26 20.63
C LEU A 334 4.23 0.28 20.95
N GLY A 335 4.35 1.59 21.07
CA GLY A 335 5.60 2.24 21.47
C GLY A 335 5.98 1.81 22.89
N MET A 336 7.25 1.48 23.08
CA MET A 336 7.84 1.25 24.41
C MET A 336 8.12 2.54 25.15
#